data_AF-A0A6C0GI94-F1
#
_entry.id   AF-A0A6C0GI94-F1
#
_cell.length_a   1.000
_cell.length_b   1.000
_cell.length_c   1.000
_cell.angle_alpha   90.00
_cell.angle_beta   90.00
_cell.angle_gamma   90.00
#
_symmetry.space_group_name_H-M   'P 1'
#
loop_
_entity.id
_entity.type
_entity.pdbx_description
1 polymer ?
#
loop_
_entity_poly.entity_id
_entity_poly.type
_entity_poly.pdbx_seq_one_letter_code
_entity_poly.pdbx_strand_id
1 'polypeptide(L)'
;MNMPAEILETVNVETQSKVVYASTSKSDNYSSVESISIKDPLTTINDLRNCINKLIPIEQAADEFDLLHEPHPISDESINDRKEIIKRKKKIKKEEITDFETKQLYKLLDSLKQAEYKINNSSSNTERLSLFDDIFHVNSQVDIHIARLRMRFRSHAHVSEFCIPIVENMIHKIEHKDFKDEAKMYLNSIIVEGSKLNFDEWTKPEFEVWCDRTLNMINIMMDMVRKRIVVEQLVIKDREKRKYTYLIVTIYIVVLLSATTGAIYFQGHNLNPLPLDKAKLPLLGIPWPVLLWSLLGSFAAMIHRLNKQAIAELGSIHRWLITRPIQGIILSAAVYMMLTAGLFVISGSSIDMNSERTCSVILFISFLVGFSDKFANNVFNTFVKNYSTSENVKANTSKEPLQNI
;
A
#
# COMPACT_ATOMS: atom_id res chain seq x y z
N MET A 1 19.22 -14.27 -16.29
CA MET A 1 19.75 -13.93 -14.95
C MET A 1 19.40 -15.12 -14.08
N ASN A 2 20.38 -15.98 -13.87
CA ASN A 2 20.20 -17.35 -13.38
C ASN A 2 20.06 -17.34 -11.85
N MET A 3 18.95 -17.90 -11.35
CA MET A 3 18.81 -18.29 -9.94
C MET A 3 19.32 -19.73 -9.78
N PRO A 4 20.10 -20.04 -8.73
CA PRO A 4 20.47 -21.40 -8.43
C PRO A 4 19.30 -22.13 -7.73
N ALA A 5 19.05 -23.35 -8.20
CA ALA A 5 18.23 -24.36 -7.57
C ALA A 5 19.10 -25.16 -6.59
N GLU A 6 18.70 -25.21 -5.32
CA GLU A 6 19.10 -26.10 -4.22
C GLU A 6 18.61 -25.34 -2.97
N ILE A 7 17.64 -25.80 -2.19
CA ILE A 7 17.73 -26.91 -1.23
C ILE A 7 16.29 -27.43 -1.03
N LEU A 8 16.05 -28.69 -1.42
CA LEU A 8 14.89 -29.47 -1.02
C LEU A 8 15.36 -30.36 0.13
N GLU A 9 15.29 -29.84 1.35
CA GLU A 9 15.46 -30.65 2.54
C GLU A 9 14.08 -31.25 2.91
N THR A 10 13.94 -32.53 2.62
CA THR A 10 12.82 -33.36 3.04
C THR A 10 12.84 -33.48 4.58
N VAL A 11 12.05 -32.63 5.26
CA VAL A 11 11.75 -32.82 6.67
C VAL A 11 10.72 -33.94 6.79
N ASN A 12 11.23 -35.08 7.24
CA ASN A 12 10.50 -36.29 7.55
C ASN A 12 9.59 -36.05 8.77
N VAL A 13 8.28 -35.91 8.54
CA VAL A 13 7.26 -35.77 9.60
C VAL A 13 6.85 -37.16 10.06
N GLU A 14 7.68 -37.78 10.87
CA GLU A 14 7.32 -38.97 11.62
C GLU A 14 7.94 -38.87 13.03
N THR A 15 7.22 -38.24 13.95
CA THR A 15 7.52 -38.35 15.38
C THR A 15 6.27 -38.05 16.21
N GLN A 16 5.55 -39.13 16.49
CA GLN A 16 4.96 -39.46 17.79
C GLN A 16 4.34 -38.29 18.59
N SER A 17 3.02 -38.15 18.43
CA SER A 17 2.14 -37.60 19.45
C SER A 17 2.21 -38.46 20.72
N LYS A 18 3.18 -38.15 21.59
CA LYS A 18 3.18 -38.53 22.99
C LYS A 18 2.94 -37.25 23.79
N VAL A 19 1.67 -36.91 23.98
CA VAL A 19 1.24 -35.84 24.89
C VAL A 19 1.55 -36.32 26.31
N VAL A 20 2.80 -36.10 26.73
CA VAL A 20 3.20 -36.18 28.12
C VAL A 20 2.79 -34.86 28.73
N TYR A 21 1.77 -34.89 29.60
CA TYR A 21 1.51 -33.81 30.54
C TYR A 21 2.74 -33.68 31.44
N ALA A 22 3.64 -32.76 31.08
CA ALA A 22 4.64 -32.24 31.98
C ALA A 22 3.93 -31.44 33.06
N SER A 23 3.40 -32.15 34.05
CA SER A 23 3.25 -31.63 35.40
C SER A 23 4.66 -31.27 35.84
N THR A 24 4.93 -29.97 36.00
CA THR A 24 6.13 -29.46 36.65
C THR A 24 6.07 -29.85 38.12
N SER A 25 6.40 -31.11 38.40
CA SER A 25 6.88 -31.53 39.71
C SER A 25 8.26 -30.90 39.92
N LYS A 26 8.28 -29.73 40.56
CA LYS A 26 9.38 -29.38 41.46
C LYS A 26 9.29 -30.33 42.67
N SER A 27 9.63 -31.59 42.43
CA SER A 27 10.14 -32.50 43.44
C SER A 27 11.60 -32.13 43.60
N ASP A 28 11.95 -31.56 44.75
CA ASP A 28 13.17 -31.84 45.52
C ASP A 28 13.37 -30.69 46.52
N ASN A 29 12.46 -30.65 47.51
CA ASN A 29 12.66 -30.14 48.88
C ASN A 29 11.35 -30.30 49.67
N TYR A 30 10.99 -31.55 49.98
CA TYR A 30 10.03 -31.87 51.05
C TYR A 30 10.80 -32.03 52.36
N SER A 31 11.25 -30.92 52.93
CA SER A 31 11.89 -30.90 54.26
C SER A 31 11.53 -29.62 55.02
N SER A 32 10.24 -29.33 55.10
CA SER A 32 9.53 -28.71 56.22
C SER A 32 8.14 -28.38 55.72
N VAL A 33 7.13 -29.11 56.21
CA VAL A 33 5.76 -28.60 56.16
C VAL A 33 5.76 -27.41 57.12
N GLU A 34 6.21 -26.25 56.64
CA GLU A 34 5.84 -24.98 57.24
C GLU A 34 4.31 -25.06 57.37
N SER A 35 3.84 -25.06 58.62
CA SER A 35 2.43 -24.96 58.95
C SER A 35 1.87 -23.82 58.10
N ILE A 36 1.12 -24.17 57.05
CA ILE A 36 0.49 -23.21 56.15
C ILE A 36 -0.36 -22.34 57.05
N SER A 37 0.16 -21.15 57.36
CA SER A 37 -0.56 -20.17 58.14
C SER A 37 -1.80 -19.86 57.31
N ILE A 38 -2.94 -20.42 57.72
CA ILE A 38 -4.20 -20.24 57.05
C ILE A 38 -4.49 -18.74 57.16
N LYS A 39 -4.21 -18.01 56.06
CA LYS A 39 -4.55 -16.60 55.97
C LYS A 39 -6.03 -16.45 56.30
N ASP A 40 -6.36 -15.39 57.03
CA ASP A 40 -7.74 -15.05 57.34
C ASP A 40 -8.56 -15.05 56.03
N PRO A 41 -9.64 -15.85 55.91
CA PRO A 41 -10.42 -15.96 54.67
C PRO A 41 -10.89 -14.61 54.14
N LEU A 42 -11.12 -13.63 55.03
CA LEU A 42 -11.49 -12.28 54.63
C LEU A 42 -10.36 -11.56 53.88
N THR A 43 -9.10 -11.77 54.28
CA THR A 43 -7.93 -11.26 53.55
C THR A 43 -7.80 -11.90 52.17
N THR A 44 -7.99 -13.22 52.06
CA THR A 44 -7.99 -13.94 50.78
C THR A 44 -9.09 -13.44 49.84
N ILE A 45 -10.30 -13.19 50.34
CA ILE A 45 -11.40 -12.63 49.55
C ILE A 45 -11.05 -11.23 49.02
N ASN A 46 -10.47 -10.38 49.86
CA ASN A 46 -10.08 -9.03 49.44
C ASN A 46 -8.94 -9.07 48.40
N ASP A 47 -7.96 -9.96 48.57
CA ASP A 47 -6.88 -10.18 47.61
C ASP A 47 -7.45 -10.63 46.25
N LEU A 48 -8.36 -11.62 46.25
CA LEU A 48 -9.03 -12.12 45.04
C LEU A 48 -9.89 -11.03 44.37
N ARG A 49 -10.66 -10.27 45.14
CA ARG A 49 -11.47 -9.15 44.64
C ARG A 49 -10.59 -8.11 43.95
N ASN A 50 -9.47 -7.74 44.58
CA ASN A 50 -8.51 -6.80 44.01
C ASN A 50 -7.87 -7.35 42.72
N CYS A 51 -7.55 -8.65 42.69
CA CYS A 51 -7.05 -9.32 41.50
C CYS A 51 -8.07 -9.27 40.35
N ILE A 52 -9.33 -9.67 40.59
CA ILE A 52 -10.38 -9.66 39.57
C ILE A 52 -10.64 -8.25 39.04
N ASN A 53 -10.70 -7.24 39.92
CA ASN A 53 -10.89 -5.85 39.52
C ASN A 53 -9.77 -5.33 38.59
N LYS A 54 -8.54 -5.79 38.78
CA LYS A 54 -7.41 -5.46 37.88
C LYS A 54 -7.45 -6.26 36.57
N LEU A 55 -7.99 -7.48 36.57
CA LEU A 55 -8.10 -8.32 35.38
C LEU A 55 -9.17 -7.82 34.40
N ILE A 56 -10.30 -7.29 34.89
CA ILE A 56 -11.41 -6.80 34.05
C ILE A 56 -10.96 -5.86 32.91
N PRO A 57 -10.22 -4.75 33.17
CA PRO A 57 -9.81 -3.83 32.10
C PRO A 57 -8.80 -4.47 31.12
N ILE A 58 -8.01 -5.45 31.57
CA ILE A 58 -7.03 -6.14 30.72
C ILE A 58 -7.75 -7.11 29.79
N GLU A 59 -8.74 -7.84 30.30
CA GLU A 59 -9.60 -8.72 29.48
C GLU A 59 -10.34 -7.90 28.42
N GLN A 60 -10.92 -6.75 28.80
CA GLN A 60 -11.59 -5.86 27.86
C GLN A 60 -10.66 -5.34 26.75
N ALA A 61 -9.42 -4.98 27.10
CA ALA A 61 -8.44 -4.56 26.12
C ALA A 61 -7.98 -5.72 25.21
N ALA A 62 -7.88 -6.94 25.75
CA ALA A 62 -7.57 -8.14 24.97
C ALA A 62 -8.69 -8.48 23.98
N ASP A 63 -9.95 -8.35 24.40
CA ASP A 63 -11.11 -8.51 23.53
C ASP A 63 -11.13 -7.48 22.40
N GLU A 64 -10.81 -6.21 22.72
CA GLU A 64 -10.69 -5.16 21.71
C GLU A 64 -9.54 -5.45 20.74
N PHE A 65 -8.42 -5.97 21.22
CA PHE A 65 -7.30 -6.35 20.36
C PHE A 65 -7.68 -7.47 19.39
N ASP A 66 -8.32 -8.54 19.87
CA ASP A 66 -8.78 -9.66 19.03
C ASP A 66 -9.77 -9.19 17.96
N LEU A 67 -10.63 -8.26 18.32
CA LEU A 67 -11.54 -7.54 17.43
C LEU A 67 -10.83 -6.83 16.28
N LEU A 68 -9.70 -6.19 16.56
CA LEU A 68 -8.91 -5.45 15.58
C LEU A 68 -8.01 -6.37 14.75
N HIS A 69 -7.67 -7.55 15.27
CA HIS A 69 -6.72 -8.46 14.63
C HIS A 69 -7.33 -9.47 13.65
N GLU A 70 -8.66 -9.68 13.67
CA GLU A 70 -9.31 -10.67 12.81
C GLU A 70 -8.75 -10.65 11.36
N PRO A 71 -8.32 -11.81 10.82
CA PRO A 71 -7.72 -11.87 9.49
C PRO A 71 -8.70 -11.31 8.47
N HIS A 72 -8.30 -10.19 7.86
CA HIS A 72 -9.10 -9.56 6.82
C HIS A 72 -8.60 -10.04 5.46
N PRO A 73 -9.43 -10.75 4.69
CA PRO A 73 -9.06 -11.08 3.32
C PRO A 73 -8.86 -9.77 2.55
N ILE A 74 -7.66 -9.61 1.98
CA ILE A 74 -7.35 -8.50 1.06
C ILE A 74 -7.97 -8.84 -0.31
N SER A 75 -9.27 -9.14 -0.35
CA SER A 75 -10.00 -9.29 -1.60
C SER A 75 -10.57 -7.94 -2.02
N ASP A 76 -10.42 -7.62 -3.30
CA ASP A 76 -10.82 -6.34 -3.89
C ASP A 76 -12.34 -6.08 -3.84
N GLU A 77 -13.17 -7.11 -3.63
CA GLU A 77 -14.64 -7.01 -3.58
C GLU A 77 -15.20 -6.47 -2.25
N SER A 78 -14.39 -6.37 -1.18
CA SER A 78 -14.95 -6.19 0.18
C SER A 78 -14.74 -4.81 0.81
N ILE A 79 -14.25 -3.78 0.09
CA ILE A 79 -13.80 -2.53 0.75
C ILE A 79 -14.93 -1.71 1.38
N ASN A 80 -16.05 -1.52 0.67
CA ASN A 80 -17.22 -0.82 1.23
C ASN A 80 -17.94 -1.71 2.26
N ASP A 81 -18.05 -3.00 1.96
CA ASP A 81 -18.53 -4.00 2.91
C ASP A 81 -17.68 -4.01 4.17
N ARG A 82 -16.39 -3.68 4.11
CA ARG A 82 -15.49 -3.70 5.26
C ARG A 82 -15.76 -2.59 6.26
N LYS A 83 -16.07 -1.36 5.81
CA LYS A 83 -16.46 -0.28 6.75
C LYS A 83 -17.79 -0.62 7.43
N GLU A 84 -18.72 -1.19 6.66
CA GLU A 84 -19.99 -1.71 7.15
C GLU A 84 -19.78 -2.89 8.11
N ILE A 85 -18.95 -3.87 7.78
CA ILE A 85 -18.64 -5.06 8.57
C ILE A 85 -17.92 -4.66 9.85
N ILE A 86 -16.94 -3.75 9.82
CA ILE A 86 -16.28 -3.28 11.05
C ILE A 86 -17.29 -2.52 11.92
N LYS A 87 -18.15 -1.67 11.35
CA LYS A 87 -19.21 -1.00 12.13
C LYS A 87 -20.21 -1.99 12.71
N ARG A 88 -20.68 -2.96 11.91
CA ARG A 88 -21.61 -4.00 12.32
C ARG A 88 -20.98 -4.92 13.36
N LYS A 89 -19.77 -5.41 13.15
CA LYS A 89 -19.02 -6.22 14.13
C LYS A 89 -18.71 -5.43 15.40
N LYS A 90 -18.35 -4.14 15.32
CA LYS A 90 -18.22 -3.30 16.52
C LYS A 90 -19.55 -3.17 17.26
N LYS A 91 -20.67 -3.06 16.55
CA LYS A 91 -22.00 -3.00 17.18
C LYS A 91 -22.38 -4.34 17.82
N ILE A 92 -22.30 -5.43 17.04
CA ILE A 92 -22.65 -6.80 17.45
C ILE A 92 -21.72 -7.30 18.56
N LYS A 93 -20.38 -7.18 18.43
CA LYS A 93 -19.44 -7.64 19.47
C LYS A 93 -19.42 -6.76 20.73
N LYS A 94 -19.78 -5.46 20.63
CA LYS A 94 -20.02 -4.62 21.81
C LYS A 94 -21.28 -5.06 22.57
N GLU A 95 -22.19 -5.78 21.90
CA GLU A 95 -23.39 -6.35 22.51
C GLU A 95 -23.18 -7.82 22.95
N GLU A 96 -22.39 -8.64 22.23
CA GLU A 96 -22.27 -10.09 22.47
C GLU A 96 -20.95 -10.55 23.13
N ILE A 97 -19.78 -10.01 22.75
CA ILE A 97 -18.48 -10.59 23.17
C ILE A 97 -17.96 -9.98 24.46
N THR A 98 -18.16 -8.67 24.63
CA THR A 98 -17.91 -8.02 25.93
C THR A 98 -18.84 -8.54 27.03
N ASP A 99 -19.88 -9.31 26.69
CA ASP A 99 -20.82 -9.89 27.65
C ASP A 99 -20.50 -11.35 28.04
N PHE A 100 -19.55 -12.07 27.44
CA PHE A 100 -19.31 -13.47 27.87
C PHE A 100 -18.18 -13.60 28.89
N GLU A 101 -16.94 -13.23 28.54
CA GLU A 101 -15.78 -13.46 29.41
C GLU A 101 -15.72 -12.45 30.56
N THR A 102 -16.01 -11.17 30.29
CA THR A 102 -16.13 -10.16 31.35
C THR A 102 -17.26 -10.51 32.33
N LYS A 103 -18.36 -11.09 31.85
CA LYS A 103 -19.47 -11.58 32.68
C LYS A 103 -19.10 -12.78 33.55
N GLN A 104 -18.17 -13.62 33.11
CA GLN A 104 -17.60 -14.66 33.98
C GLN A 104 -16.85 -14.03 35.16
N LEU A 105 -16.01 -13.03 34.92
CA LEU A 105 -15.30 -12.31 36.00
C LEU A 105 -16.27 -11.60 36.96
N TYR A 106 -17.31 -10.96 36.46
CA TYR A 106 -18.37 -10.38 37.32
C TYR A 106 -19.11 -11.44 38.12
N LYS A 107 -19.40 -12.60 37.52
CA LYS A 107 -20.00 -13.74 38.25
C LYS A 107 -19.09 -14.23 39.37
N LEU A 108 -17.77 -14.23 39.18
CA LEU A 108 -16.81 -14.57 40.24
C LEU A 108 -16.81 -13.51 41.36
N LEU A 109 -16.90 -12.22 41.04
CA LEU A 109 -17.08 -11.16 42.05
C LEU A 109 -18.36 -11.33 42.86
N ASP A 110 -19.46 -11.70 42.21
CA ASP A 110 -20.72 -11.99 42.89
C ASP A 110 -20.60 -13.21 43.81
N SER A 111 -19.92 -14.27 43.36
CA SER A 111 -19.64 -15.45 44.20
C SER A 111 -18.80 -15.08 45.43
N LEU A 112 -17.78 -14.23 45.28
CA LEU A 112 -16.98 -13.73 46.42
C LEU A 112 -17.83 -12.91 47.39
N LYS A 113 -18.73 -12.06 46.88
CA LYS A 113 -19.63 -11.26 47.72
C LYS A 113 -20.59 -12.16 48.50
N GLN A 114 -21.07 -13.25 47.90
CA GLN A 114 -21.89 -14.24 48.59
C GLN A 114 -21.09 -15.00 49.66
N ALA A 115 -19.84 -15.40 49.37
CA ALA A 115 -18.96 -16.05 50.34
C ALA A 115 -18.66 -15.13 51.54
N GLU A 116 -18.35 -13.86 51.30
CA GLU A 116 -18.13 -12.85 52.35
C GLU A 116 -19.37 -12.67 53.24
N TYR A 117 -20.57 -12.59 52.64
CA TYR A 117 -21.82 -12.52 53.40
C TYR A 117 -22.04 -13.76 54.28
N LYS A 118 -21.75 -14.96 53.77
CA LYS A 118 -21.85 -16.21 54.54
C LYS A 118 -20.83 -16.25 55.69
N ILE A 119 -19.59 -15.80 55.48
CA ILE A 119 -18.54 -15.74 56.52
C ILE A 119 -18.99 -14.83 57.68
N ASN A 120 -19.53 -13.66 57.37
CA ASN A 120 -19.94 -12.68 58.38
C ASN A 120 -21.15 -13.14 59.21
N ASN A 121 -21.98 -14.04 58.66
CA ASN A 121 -23.21 -14.51 59.30
C ASN A 121 -23.13 -15.95 59.85
N SER A 122 -22.05 -16.68 59.57
CA SER A 122 -21.92 -18.09 59.97
C SER A 122 -21.42 -18.22 61.41
N SER A 123 -22.24 -18.87 62.26
CA SER A 123 -21.89 -19.19 63.65
C SER A 123 -21.24 -20.56 63.82
N SER A 124 -21.24 -21.41 62.78
CA SER A 124 -20.81 -22.81 62.85
C SER A 124 -19.44 -23.05 62.21
N ASN A 125 -18.58 -23.83 62.89
CA ASN A 125 -17.28 -24.24 62.33
C ASN A 125 -17.40 -25.13 61.08
N THR A 126 -18.47 -25.92 60.94
CA THR A 126 -18.68 -26.75 59.74
C THR A 126 -19.06 -25.93 58.52
N GLU A 127 -19.80 -24.83 58.70
CA GLU A 127 -20.12 -23.88 57.63
C GLU A 127 -18.87 -23.11 57.18
N ARG A 128 -17.92 -22.85 58.09
CA ARG A 128 -16.63 -22.25 57.75
C ARG A 128 -15.79 -23.13 56.82
N LEU A 129 -15.83 -24.46 56.99
CA LEU A 129 -15.10 -25.39 56.12
C LEU A 129 -15.64 -25.39 54.68
N SER A 130 -16.95 -25.43 54.49
CA SER A 130 -17.54 -25.35 53.14
C SER A 130 -17.30 -24.00 52.46
N LEU A 131 -17.11 -22.92 53.24
CA LEU A 131 -16.71 -21.62 52.71
C LEU A 131 -15.28 -21.60 52.17
N PHE A 132 -14.37 -22.38 52.76
CA PHE A 132 -13.03 -22.55 52.21
C PHE A 132 -13.07 -23.25 50.85
N ASP A 133 -13.94 -24.24 50.67
CA ASP A 133 -14.13 -24.91 49.37
C ASP A 133 -14.67 -23.93 48.31
N ASP A 134 -15.65 -23.09 48.67
CA ASP A 134 -16.19 -22.04 47.78
C ASP A 134 -15.09 -21.04 47.36
N ILE A 135 -14.28 -20.55 48.31
CA ILE A 135 -13.16 -19.61 48.03
C ILE A 135 -12.09 -20.28 47.18
N PHE A 136 -11.73 -21.54 47.49
CA PHE A 136 -10.74 -22.30 46.74
C PHE A 136 -11.18 -22.52 45.29
N HIS A 137 -12.47 -22.83 45.08
CA HIS A 137 -13.04 -22.95 43.75
C HIS A 137 -12.96 -21.62 42.99
N VAL A 138 -13.31 -20.48 43.61
CA VAL A 138 -13.17 -19.16 42.97
C VAL A 138 -11.71 -18.86 42.63
N ASN A 139 -10.77 -19.12 43.54
CA ASN A 139 -9.34 -18.93 43.29
C ASN A 139 -8.88 -19.76 42.08
N SER A 140 -9.27 -21.03 42.01
CA SER A 140 -8.95 -21.90 40.87
C SER A 140 -9.51 -21.37 39.54
N GLN A 141 -10.73 -20.82 39.53
CA GLN A 141 -11.29 -20.20 38.33
C GLN A 141 -10.53 -18.93 37.92
N VAL A 142 -10.12 -18.11 38.88
CA VAL A 142 -9.30 -16.91 38.63
C VAL A 142 -7.94 -17.32 38.05
N ASP A 143 -7.29 -18.35 38.59
CA ASP A 143 -6.02 -18.89 38.07
C ASP A 143 -6.15 -19.40 36.62
N ILE A 144 -7.27 -20.08 36.30
CA ILE A 144 -7.58 -20.51 34.93
C ILE A 144 -7.73 -19.31 33.99
N HIS A 145 -8.43 -18.24 34.42
CA HIS A 145 -8.57 -17.01 33.63
C HIS A 145 -7.23 -16.33 33.38
N ILE A 146 -6.39 -16.21 34.42
CA ILE A 146 -5.03 -15.68 34.30
C ILE A 146 -4.24 -16.49 33.26
N ALA A 147 -4.28 -17.81 33.33
CA ALA A 147 -3.57 -18.67 32.39
C ALA A 147 -4.05 -18.46 30.94
N ARG A 148 -5.37 -18.32 30.71
CA ARG A 148 -5.93 -18.01 29.39
C ARG A 148 -5.47 -16.64 28.89
N LEU A 149 -5.51 -15.63 29.75
CA LEU A 149 -5.10 -14.28 29.39
C LEU A 149 -3.59 -14.21 29.07
N ARG A 150 -2.74 -14.98 29.79
CA ARG A 150 -1.32 -15.16 29.41
C ARG A 150 -1.16 -15.68 27.99
N MET A 151 -1.92 -16.71 27.64
CA MET A 151 -1.87 -17.32 26.30
C MET A 151 -2.35 -16.34 25.22
N ARG A 152 -3.45 -15.62 25.45
CA ARG A 152 -3.96 -14.57 24.55
C ARG A 152 -2.93 -13.46 24.34
N PHE A 153 -2.38 -12.92 25.44
CA PHE A 153 -1.39 -11.86 25.39
C PHE A 153 -0.13 -12.28 24.64
N ARG A 154 0.36 -13.51 24.82
CA ARG A 154 1.49 -14.04 24.05
C ARG A 154 1.18 -14.09 22.56
N SER A 155 -0.03 -14.51 22.19
CA SER A 155 -0.49 -14.46 20.80
C SER A 155 -0.51 -13.02 20.26
N HIS A 156 -1.03 -12.07 21.03
CA HIS A 156 -1.06 -10.64 20.67
C HIS A 156 0.33 -10.02 20.52
N ALA A 157 1.27 -10.41 21.39
CA ALA A 157 2.65 -9.98 21.32
C ALA A 157 3.32 -10.45 20.02
N HIS A 158 3.19 -11.74 19.68
CA HIS A 158 3.69 -12.27 18.41
C HIS A 158 3.08 -11.58 17.20
N VAL A 159 1.77 -11.35 17.22
CA VAL A 159 1.08 -10.60 16.16
C VAL A 159 1.64 -9.18 15.99
N SER A 160 1.89 -8.50 17.11
CA SER A 160 2.37 -7.12 17.12
C SER A 160 3.82 -7.02 16.64
N GLU A 161 4.64 -8.04 16.92
CA GLU A 161 6.00 -8.18 16.40
C GLU A 161 6.01 -8.19 14.85
N PHE A 162 5.10 -8.95 14.23
CA PHE A 162 4.98 -8.98 12.77
C PHE A 162 4.33 -7.73 12.15
N CYS A 163 3.84 -6.79 12.96
CA CYS A 163 3.16 -5.59 12.45
C CYS A 163 4.09 -4.74 11.57
N ILE A 164 5.35 -4.54 11.99
CA ILE A 164 6.35 -3.75 11.25
C ILE A 164 6.61 -4.31 9.84
N PRO A 165 7.06 -5.57 9.67
CA PRO A 165 7.36 -6.10 8.34
C PRO A 165 6.11 -6.19 7.44
N ILE A 166 4.92 -6.44 8.03
CA ILE A 166 3.66 -6.43 7.29
C ILE A 166 3.37 -5.02 6.74
N VAL A 167 3.52 -3.98 7.56
CA VAL A 167 3.28 -2.59 7.17
C VAL A 167 4.31 -2.13 6.15
N GLU A 168 5.58 -2.50 6.29
CA GLU A 168 6.63 -2.23 5.29
C GLU A 168 6.27 -2.83 3.92
N ASN A 169 5.87 -4.09 3.88
CA ASN A 169 5.43 -4.76 2.65
C ASN A 169 4.20 -4.06 2.03
N MET A 170 3.24 -3.64 2.86
CA MET A 170 2.10 -2.84 2.40
C MET A 170 2.55 -1.53 1.75
N ILE A 171 3.47 -0.79 2.38
CA ILE A 171 4.01 0.48 1.86
C ILE A 171 4.77 0.29 0.56
N HIS A 172 5.50 -0.81 0.40
CA HIS A 172 6.17 -1.14 -0.86
C HIS A 172 5.21 -1.33 -2.04
N LYS A 173 3.96 -1.76 -1.77
CA LYS A 173 2.91 -1.93 -2.78
C LYS A 173 2.16 -0.63 -3.13
N ILE A 174 2.36 0.45 -2.36
CA ILE A 174 1.77 1.75 -2.65
C ILE A 174 2.59 2.44 -3.74
N GLU A 175 1.94 2.79 -4.84
CA GLU A 175 2.58 3.44 -5.98
C GLU A 175 2.48 4.97 -5.89
N HIS A 176 1.36 5.51 -5.40
CA HIS A 176 1.19 6.96 -5.30
C HIS A 176 2.00 7.55 -4.15
N LYS A 177 2.85 8.53 -4.47
CA LYS A 177 3.76 9.16 -3.51
C LYS A 177 3.05 9.72 -2.28
N ASP A 178 1.93 10.42 -2.45
CA ASP A 178 1.21 11.05 -1.34
C ASP A 178 0.77 10.02 -0.29
N PHE A 179 0.17 8.91 -0.73
CA PHE A 179 -0.24 7.81 0.15
C PHE A 179 0.95 7.07 0.76
N LYS A 180 2.04 6.94 0.00
CA LYS A 180 3.27 6.27 0.44
C LYS A 180 3.97 7.06 1.55
N ASP A 181 4.05 8.38 1.42
CA ASP A 181 4.66 9.26 2.40
C ASP A 181 3.81 9.33 3.68
N GLU A 182 2.47 9.38 3.55
CA GLU A 182 1.56 9.28 4.70
C GLU A 182 1.70 7.91 5.41
N ALA A 183 1.76 6.81 4.65
CA ALA A 183 1.91 5.48 5.24
C ALA A 183 3.27 5.31 5.96
N LYS A 184 4.35 5.90 5.45
CA LYS A 184 5.66 5.93 6.13
C LYS A 184 5.61 6.67 7.46
N MET A 185 4.81 7.73 7.58
CA MET A 185 4.61 8.42 8.85
C MET A 185 4.02 7.48 9.91
N TYR A 186 3.02 6.69 9.54
CA TYR A 186 2.44 5.68 10.42
C TYR A 186 3.43 4.56 10.75
N LEU A 187 4.20 4.06 9.77
CA LEU A 187 5.25 3.08 10.01
C LEU A 187 6.28 3.57 11.04
N ASN A 188 6.78 4.80 10.89
CA ASN A 188 7.73 5.38 11.85
C ASN A 188 7.13 5.44 13.27
N SER A 189 5.85 5.76 13.38
CA SER A 189 5.15 5.75 14.66
C SER A 189 5.02 4.35 15.25
N ILE A 190 4.73 3.33 14.42
CA ILE A 190 4.69 1.92 14.82
C ILE A 190 6.06 1.44 15.28
N ILE A 191 7.15 1.84 14.61
CA ILE A 191 8.53 1.49 15.02
C ILE A 191 8.86 2.07 16.40
N VAL A 192 8.50 3.32 16.66
CA VAL A 192 8.72 3.99 17.95
C VAL A 192 7.88 3.36 19.07
N GLU A 193 6.69 2.86 18.77
CA GLU A 193 5.86 2.13 19.73
C GLU A 193 6.36 0.71 19.96
N GLY A 194 6.74 0.01 18.89
CA GLY A 194 7.30 -1.33 18.93
C GLY A 194 8.61 -1.40 19.72
N SER A 195 9.45 -0.36 19.68
CA SER A 195 10.68 -0.32 20.48
C SER A 195 10.45 -0.19 21.99
N LYS A 196 9.24 0.21 22.41
CA LYS A 196 8.83 0.20 23.82
C LYS A 196 8.37 -1.18 24.29
N LEU A 197 8.06 -2.08 23.35
CA LEU A 197 7.66 -3.45 23.65
C LEU A 197 8.91 -4.33 23.78
N ASN A 198 9.16 -4.84 24.98
CA ASN A 198 10.20 -5.84 25.22
C ASN A 198 9.65 -7.26 24.93
N PHE A 199 9.55 -7.66 23.67
CA PHE A 199 8.90 -8.93 23.27
C PHE A 199 9.47 -10.18 23.97
N ASP A 200 10.76 -10.20 24.28
CA ASP A 200 11.43 -11.29 24.99
C ASP A 200 10.93 -11.47 26.43
N GLU A 201 10.47 -10.40 27.07
CA GLU A 201 9.93 -10.45 28.42
C GLU A 201 8.53 -11.06 28.45
N TRP A 202 7.74 -10.79 27.41
CA TRP A 202 6.32 -11.18 27.32
C TRP A 202 6.10 -12.57 26.75
N THR A 203 7.11 -13.14 26.10
CA THR A 203 7.10 -14.53 25.64
C THR A 203 7.47 -15.52 26.76
N LYS A 204 7.92 -15.01 27.92
CA LYS A 204 8.21 -15.84 29.09
C LYS A 204 6.91 -16.46 29.65
N PRO A 205 6.95 -17.71 30.11
CA PRO A 205 5.78 -18.39 30.64
C PRO A 205 5.24 -17.76 31.94
N GLU A 206 6.09 -17.08 32.70
CA GLU A 206 5.79 -16.57 34.04
C GLU A 206 5.76 -15.04 34.11
N PHE A 207 5.02 -14.38 33.21
CA PHE A 207 4.80 -12.93 33.32
C PHE A 207 3.58 -12.60 34.20
N GLU A 208 3.67 -11.50 34.94
CA GLU A 208 2.60 -11.02 35.81
C GLU A 208 1.52 -10.29 34.98
N VAL A 209 0.34 -10.90 34.87
CA VAL A 209 -0.72 -10.37 33.98
C VAL A 209 -1.42 -9.17 34.60
N TRP A 210 -1.62 -9.15 35.91
CA TRP A 210 -2.46 -8.16 36.61
C TRP A 210 -1.71 -6.89 37.04
N CYS A 211 -0.73 -6.45 36.26
CA CYS A 211 0.03 -5.23 36.54
C CYS A 211 -0.32 -4.09 35.54
N ASP A 212 -0.18 -2.84 35.98
CA ASP A 212 -0.41 -1.65 35.14
C ASP A 212 0.47 -1.66 33.89
N ARG A 213 1.62 -2.33 33.97
CA ARG A 213 2.53 -2.54 32.84
C ARG A 213 1.88 -3.36 31.74
N THR A 214 1.19 -4.47 32.05
CA THR A 214 0.48 -5.28 31.07
C THR A 214 -0.61 -4.49 30.36
N LEU A 215 -1.37 -3.68 31.11
CA LEU A 215 -2.38 -2.79 30.54
C LEU A 215 -1.76 -1.73 29.61
N ASN A 216 -0.62 -1.14 30.00
CA ASN A 216 0.08 -0.21 29.13
C ASN A 216 0.59 -0.88 27.84
N MET A 217 1.11 -2.10 27.94
CA MET A 217 1.60 -2.84 26.77
C MET A 217 0.48 -3.21 25.81
N ILE A 218 -0.67 -3.69 26.31
CA ILE A 218 -1.80 -4.01 25.44
C ILE A 218 -2.33 -2.77 24.72
N ASN A 219 -2.32 -1.61 25.38
CA ASN A 219 -2.66 -0.34 24.75
C ASN A 219 -1.67 0.04 23.63
N ILE A 220 -0.36 -0.14 23.84
CA ILE A 220 0.66 0.08 22.80
C ILE A 220 0.43 -0.88 21.62
N MET A 221 0.20 -2.16 21.88
CA MET A 221 -0.10 -3.15 20.84
C MET A 221 -1.36 -2.78 20.05
N MET A 222 -2.44 -2.36 20.73
CA MET A 222 -3.66 -1.87 20.08
C MET A 222 -3.39 -0.66 19.18
N ASP A 223 -2.60 0.32 19.64
CA ASP A 223 -2.29 1.51 18.85
C ASP A 223 -1.46 1.17 17.60
N MET A 224 -0.52 0.22 17.70
CA MET A 224 0.19 -0.31 16.53
C MET A 224 -0.78 -0.95 15.52
N VAL A 225 -1.72 -1.78 15.99
CA VAL A 225 -2.72 -2.42 15.12
C VAL A 225 -3.66 -1.38 14.49
N ARG A 226 -4.10 -0.37 15.23
CA ARG A 226 -4.93 0.73 14.70
C ARG A 226 -4.21 1.47 13.56
N LYS A 227 -2.93 1.78 13.74
CA LYS A 227 -2.11 2.44 12.69
C LYS A 227 -1.89 1.54 11.49
N ARG A 228 -1.66 0.23 11.69
CA ARG A 228 -1.63 -0.75 10.60
C ARG A 228 -2.92 -0.73 9.78
N ILE A 229 -4.08 -0.70 10.44
CA ILE A 229 -5.38 -0.62 9.75
C ILE A 229 -5.47 0.66 8.90
N VAL A 230 -4.95 1.79 9.37
CA VAL A 230 -4.90 3.04 8.58
C VAL A 230 -4.01 2.87 7.34
N VAL A 231 -2.82 2.27 7.48
CA VAL A 231 -1.95 1.98 6.33
C VAL A 231 -2.66 1.08 5.32
N GLU A 232 -3.37 0.06 5.80
CA GLU A 232 -4.15 -0.82 4.93
C GLU A 232 -5.25 -0.05 4.15
N GLN A 233 -5.91 0.91 4.80
CA GLN A 233 -6.86 1.80 4.12
C GLN A 233 -6.18 2.68 3.06
N LEU A 234 -4.93 3.11 3.28
CA LEU A 234 -4.14 3.84 2.29
C LEU A 234 -3.80 2.97 1.08
N VAL A 235 -3.42 1.70 1.29
CA VAL A 235 -3.20 0.72 0.20
C VAL A 235 -4.47 0.54 -0.63
N ILE A 236 -5.63 0.46 0.03
CA ILE A 236 -6.91 0.34 -0.65
C ILE A 236 -7.21 1.58 -1.51
N LYS A 237 -7.09 2.78 -0.94
CA LYS A 237 -7.29 4.04 -1.68
C LYS A 237 -6.33 4.17 -2.87
N ASP A 238 -5.09 3.71 -2.71
CA ASP A 238 -4.11 3.65 -3.79
C ASP A 238 -4.59 2.76 -4.95
N ARG A 239 -5.10 1.56 -4.65
CA ARG A 239 -5.66 0.65 -5.67
C ARG A 239 -6.86 1.24 -6.38
N GLU A 240 -7.79 1.88 -5.67
CA GLU A 240 -8.95 2.54 -6.27
C GLU A 240 -8.53 3.67 -7.20
N LYS A 241 -7.62 4.54 -6.74
CA LYS A 241 -7.08 5.65 -7.55
C LYS A 241 -6.37 5.14 -8.80
N ARG A 242 -5.62 4.03 -8.68
CA ARG A 242 -4.98 3.35 -9.80
C ARG A 242 -5.98 2.82 -10.81
N LYS A 243 -7.03 2.09 -10.39
CA LYS A 243 -8.12 1.63 -11.27
C LYS A 243 -8.77 2.78 -12.02
N TYR A 244 -9.09 3.87 -11.30
CA TYR A 244 -9.67 5.07 -11.90
C TYR A 244 -8.73 5.71 -12.94
N THR A 245 -7.43 5.77 -12.65
CA THR A 245 -6.45 6.34 -13.59
C THR A 245 -6.30 5.47 -14.84
N TYR A 246 -6.26 4.14 -14.71
CA TYR A 246 -6.27 3.22 -15.86
C TYR A 246 -7.52 3.40 -16.72
N LEU A 247 -8.69 3.55 -16.10
CA LEU A 247 -9.95 3.78 -16.80
C LEU A 247 -9.91 5.08 -17.60
N ILE A 248 -9.48 6.19 -16.99
CA ILE A 248 -9.35 7.49 -17.70
C ILE A 248 -8.41 7.36 -18.89
N VAL A 249 -7.23 6.76 -18.69
CA VAL A 249 -6.24 6.60 -19.76
C VAL A 249 -6.80 5.74 -20.90
N THR A 250 -7.53 4.67 -20.57
CA THR A 250 -8.16 3.78 -21.56
C THR A 250 -9.23 4.52 -22.36
N ILE A 251 -10.15 5.20 -21.68
CA ILE A 251 -11.20 6.01 -22.34
C ILE A 251 -10.56 7.04 -23.24
N TYR A 252 -9.52 7.74 -22.78
CA TYR A 252 -8.83 8.72 -23.59
C TYR A 252 -8.23 8.12 -24.87
N ILE A 253 -7.54 6.98 -24.76
CA ILE A 253 -6.97 6.28 -25.93
C ILE A 253 -8.08 5.88 -26.90
N VAL A 254 -9.21 5.36 -26.42
CA VAL A 254 -10.36 4.98 -27.25
C VAL A 254 -10.98 6.18 -27.95
N VAL A 255 -11.26 7.27 -27.22
CA VAL A 255 -11.81 8.51 -27.77
C VAL A 255 -10.89 9.03 -28.86
N LEU A 256 -9.58 9.03 -28.59
CA LEU A 256 -8.63 9.55 -29.54
C LEU A 256 -8.52 8.68 -30.80
N LEU A 257 -8.44 7.35 -30.65
CA LEU A 257 -8.44 6.42 -31.79
C LEU A 257 -9.73 6.59 -32.61
N SER A 258 -10.88 6.74 -31.95
CA SER A 258 -12.16 6.98 -32.62
C SER A 258 -12.17 8.31 -33.39
N ALA A 259 -11.57 9.36 -32.83
CA ALA A 259 -11.44 10.66 -33.50
C ALA A 259 -10.52 10.57 -34.72
N THR A 260 -9.39 9.85 -34.62
CA THR A 260 -8.50 9.64 -35.76
C THR A 260 -9.14 8.82 -36.88
N THR A 261 -9.83 7.73 -36.54
CA THR A 261 -10.55 6.90 -37.52
C THR A 261 -11.71 7.66 -38.15
N GLY A 262 -12.44 8.45 -37.35
CA GLY A 262 -13.51 9.32 -37.82
C GLY A 262 -13.01 10.39 -38.79
N ALA A 263 -11.85 11.00 -38.52
CA ALA A 263 -11.22 11.95 -39.43
C ALA A 263 -10.83 11.28 -40.77
N ILE A 264 -10.24 10.08 -40.72
CA ILE A 264 -9.89 9.30 -41.92
C ILE A 264 -11.15 8.93 -42.72
N TYR A 265 -12.22 8.48 -42.04
CA TYR A 265 -13.47 8.08 -42.67
C TYR A 265 -14.21 9.27 -43.30
N PHE A 266 -14.32 10.40 -42.59
CA PHE A 266 -14.97 11.60 -43.11
C PHE A 266 -14.24 12.16 -44.34
N GLN A 267 -12.93 12.01 -44.37
CA GLN A 267 -12.11 12.37 -45.54
C GLN A 267 -12.18 11.32 -46.65
N GLY A 268 -12.70 10.13 -46.34
CA GLY A 268 -12.43 8.89 -47.04
C GLY A 268 -13.53 8.32 -47.93
N HIS A 269 -14.46 9.15 -48.44
CA HIS A 269 -15.19 8.75 -49.66
C HIS A 269 -14.39 8.99 -50.95
N ASN A 270 -13.22 9.66 -50.85
CA ASN A 270 -12.30 9.93 -51.96
C ASN A 270 -10.84 9.57 -51.60
N LEU A 271 -10.59 8.36 -51.07
CA LEU A 271 -9.23 7.83 -50.77
C LEU A 271 -8.41 7.51 -52.04
N ASN A 272 -8.62 8.22 -53.14
CA ASN A 272 -7.58 8.28 -54.15
C ASN A 272 -6.37 8.95 -53.49
N PRO A 273 -5.15 8.44 -53.69
CA PRO A 273 -3.94 9.05 -53.14
C PRO A 273 -3.81 10.47 -53.70
N LEU A 274 -4.38 11.44 -53.01
CA LEU A 274 -4.24 12.84 -53.38
C LEU A 274 -2.78 13.21 -53.14
N PRO A 275 -2.11 13.83 -54.12
CA PRO A 275 -0.77 14.37 -53.89
C PRO A 275 -0.81 15.34 -52.69
N LEU A 276 0.28 15.37 -51.91
CA LEU A 276 0.38 16.16 -50.66
C LEU A 276 0.01 17.63 -50.84
N ASP A 277 0.21 18.17 -52.05
CA ASP A 277 -0.09 19.55 -52.38
C ASP A 277 -1.60 19.85 -52.37
N LYS A 278 -2.44 18.87 -52.71
CA LYS A 278 -3.91 18.99 -52.67
C LYS A 278 -4.51 18.68 -51.29
N ALA A 279 -3.68 18.19 -50.37
CA ALA A 279 -4.08 17.73 -49.04
C ALA A 279 -3.82 18.78 -47.93
N LYS A 280 -3.67 20.06 -48.29
CA LYS A 280 -3.35 21.15 -47.34
C LYS A 280 -4.57 21.63 -46.59
N LEU A 281 -4.42 21.83 -45.28
CA LEU A 281 -5.43 22.54 -44.48
C LEU A 281 -5.43 24.03 -44.86
N PRO A 282 -6.60 24.63 -45.14
CA PRO A 282 -6.70 26.00 -45.66
C PRO A 282 -6.15 27.06 -44.70
N LEU A 283 -6.13 26.77 -43.39
CA LEU A 283 -5.66 27.72 -42.38
C LEU A 283 -4.15 27.65 -42.11
N LEU A 284 -3.58 26.44 -42.13
CA LEU A 284 -2.20 26.18 -41.68
C LEU A 284 -1.22 25.97 -42.84
N GLY A 285 -1.70 25.65 -44.04
CA GLY A 285 -0.86 25.30 -45.19
C GLY A 285 -0.12 23.95 -45.04
N ILE A 286 -0.37 23.22 -43.96
CA ILE A 286 0.27 21.93 -43.65
C ILE A 286 -0.60 20.79 -44.20
N PRO A 287 -0.01 19.80 -44.87
CA PRO A 287 -0.73 18.60 -45.30
C PRO A 287 -1.31 17.84 -44.10
N TRP A 288 -2.59 17.50 -44.16
CA TRP A 288 -3.22 16.71 -43.09
C TRP A 288 -2.52 15.37 -42.78
N PRO A 289 -1.89 14.64 -43.75
CA PRO A 289 -1.21 13.38 -43.43
C PRO A 289 -0.01 13.59 -42.49
N VAL A 290 0.68 14.73 -42.58
CA VAL A 290 1.79 15.08 -41.69
C VAL A 290 1.30 15.19 -40.24
N LEU A 291 0.15 15.83 -40.04
CA LEU A 291 -0.48 15.95 -38.72
C LEU A 291 -0.92 14.59 -38.19
N LEU A 292 -1.54 13.76 -39.03
CA LEU A 292 -1.98 12.41 -38.64
C LEU A 292 -0.79 11.52 -38.23
N TRP A 293 0.27 11.47 -39.04
CA TRP A 293 1.46 10.68 -38.74
C TRP A 293 2.21 11.17 -37.52
N SER A 294 2.27 12.49 -37.31
CA SER A 294 2.82 13.07 -36.09
C SER A 294 2.01 12.70 -34.85
N LEU A 295 0.68 12.75 -34.99
CA LEU A 295 -0.26 12.40 -33.94
C LEU A 295 -0.05 10.92 -33.56
N LEU A 296 0.00 10.01 -34.54
CA LEU A 296 0.33 8.59 -34.34
C LEU A 296 1.69 8.38 -33.65
N GLY A 297 2.72 9.12 -34.05
CA GLY A 297 4.03 9.07 -33.38
C GLY A 297 3.94 9.44 -31.91
N SER A 298 3.21 10.51 -31.59
CA SER A 298 2.98 10.92 -30.21
C SER A 298 2.19 9.87 -29.40
N PHE A 299 1.26 9.12 -30.01
CA PHE A 299 0.59 8.00 -29.35
C PHE A 299 1.52 6.84 -29.06
N ALA A 300 2.34 6.46 -30.04
CA ALA A 300 3.32 5.40 -29.84
C ALA A 300 4.27 5.75 -28.67
N ALA A 301 4.68 7.02 -28.55
CA ALA A 301 5.47 7.49 -27.41
C ALA A 301 4.69 7.44 -26.09
N MET A 302 3.39 7.77 -26.12
CA MET A 302 2.51 7.71 -24.97
C MET A 302 2.38 6.27 -24.44
N ILE A 303 2.08 5.32 -25.33
CA ILE A 303 1.96 3.88 -25.01
C ILE A 303 3.29 3.33 -24.51
N HIS A 304 4.39 3.65 -25.20
CA HIS A 304 5.73 3.24 -24.78
C HIS A 304 6.08 3.75 -23.38
N ARG A 305 5.69 4.98 -23.04
CA ARG A 305 5.90 5.53 -21.70
C ARG A 305 4.98 4.88 -20.65
N LEU A 306 3.71 4.64 -20.98
CA LEU A 306 2.77 3.93 -20.11
C LEU A 306 3.24 2.50 -19.80
N ASN A 307 3.95 1.86 -20.71
CA ASN A 307 4.51 0.52 -20.50
C ASN A 307 5.81 0.53 -19.68
N LYS A 308 6.52 1.66 -19.61
CA LYS A 308 7.82 1.79 -18.92
C LYS A 308 7.74 2.45 -17.55
N GLN A 309 6.75 3.32 -17.32
CA GLN A 309 6.62 4.08 -16.08
C GLN A 309 5.31 3.73 -15.38
N ALA A 310 5.38 3.46 -14.08
CA ALA A 310 4.20 3.31 -13.25
C ALA A 310 3.39 4.61 -13.28
N ILE A 311 2.12 4.50 -13.61
CA ILE A 311 1.20 5.63 -13.84
C ILE A 311 1.10 6.54 -12.60
N ALA A 312 1.37 5.99 -11.41
CA ALA A 312 1.25 6.70 -10.14
C ALA A 312 2.23 7.86 -9.94
N GLU A 313 3.37 7.89 -10.62
CA GLU A 313 4.33 9.01 -10.52
C GLU A 313 3.87 10.26 -11.30
N LEU A 314 2.86 10.11 -12.15
CA LEU A 314 2.35 11.18 -12.99
C LEU A 314 1.19 11.88 -12.26
N GLY A 315 1.50 12.59 -11.17
CA GLY A 315 0.53 13.43 -10.45
C GLY A 315 -0.21 14.44 -11.35
N SER A 316 0.32 14.70 -12.55
CA SER A 316 -0.30 15.47 -13.62
C SER A 316 -0.54 14.65 -14.91
N ILE A 317 -0.97 13.39 -14.79
CA ILE A 317 -1.23 12.48 -15.92
C ILE A 317 -2.12 13.16 -16.97
N HIS A 318 -3.18 13.84 -16.55
CA HIS A 318 -4.14 14.53 -17.41
C HIS A 318 -3.49 15.67 -18.20
N ARG A 319 -2.65 16.50 -17.56
CA ARG A 319 -1.93 17.57 -18.25
C ARG A 319 -0.99 16.98 -19.29
N TRP A 320 -0.20 15.98 -18.89
CA TRP A 320 0.76 15.34 -19.79
C TRP A 320 0.08 14.69 -21.00
N LEU A 321 -1.02 13.98 -20.75
CA LEU A 321 -1.80 13.25 -21.75
C LEU A 321 -2.44 14.20 -22.78
N ILE A 322 -2.82 15.42 -22.38
CA ILE A 322 -3.29 16.47 -23.30
C ILE A 322 -2.13 17.18 -24.01
N THR A 323 -1.09 17.58 -23.27
CA THR A 323 0.01 18.38 -23.82
C THR A 323 0.84 17.58 -24.83
N ARG A 324 0.94 16.26 -24.67
CA ARG A 324 1.84 15.42 -25.45
C ARG A 324 1.45 15.33 -26.94
N PRO A 325 0.20 15.00 -27.31
CA PRO A 325 -0.24 15.02 -28.71
C PRO A 325 -0.16 16.40 -29.34
N ILE A 326 -0.55 17.44 -28.59
CA ILE A 326 -0.48 18.83 -29.06
C ILE A 326 0.97 19.22 -29.37
N GLN A 327 1.90 18.91 -28.47
CA GLN A 327 3.33 19.16 -28.67
C GLN A 327 3.84 18.41 -29.90
N GLY A 328 3.51 17.13 -30.07
CA GLY A 328 3.91 16.35 -31.24
C GLY A 328 3.46 17.00 -32.55
N ILE A 329 2.18 17.38 -32.64
CA ILE A 329 1.60 18.03 -33.81
C ILE A 329 2.31 19.35 -34.13
N ILE A 330 2.51 20.22 -33.14
CA ILE A 330 3.17 21.53 -33.31
C ILE A 330 4.63 21.33 -33.77
N LEU A 331 5.32 20.36 -33.19
CA LEU A 331 6.72 20.09 -33.48
C LEU A 331 6.91 19.54 -34.89
N SER A 332 6.05 18.61 -35.30
CA SER A 332 6.06 18.07 -36.67
C SER A 332 5.65 19.11 -37.70
N ALA A 333 4.67 19.96 -37.40
CA ALA A 333 4.31 21.12 -38.20
C ALA A 333 5.52 22.03 -38.46
N ALA A 334 6.26 22.37 -37.40
CA ALA A 334 7.46 23.19 -37.50
C ALA A 334 8.57 22.51 -38.31
N VAL A 335 8.82 21.21 -38.09
CA VAL A 335 9.80 20.44 -38.86
C VAL A 335 9.40 20.32 -40.34
N TYR A 336 8.12 20.16 -40.65
CA TYR A 336 7.63 20.16 -42.03
C TYR A 336 7.89 21.49 -42.73
N MET A 337 7.57 22.62 -42.07
CA MET A 337 7.85 23.96 -42.60
C MET A 337 9.35 24.18 -42.80
N MET A 338 10.16 23.71 -41.86
CA MET A 338 11.62 23.78 -41.95
C MET A 338 12.18 22.94 -43.10
N LEU A 339 11.70 21.71 -43.26
CA LEU A 339 12.13 20.82 -44.34
C LEU A 339 11.75 21.37 -45.70
N THR A 340 10.51 21.85 -45.86
CA THR A 340 10.05 22.43 -47.12
C THR A 340 10.81 23.71 -47.49
N ALA A 341 11.08 24.59 -46.53
CA ALA A 341 11.89 25.79 -46.74
C ALA A 341 13.36 25.45 -47.06
N GLY A 342 13.97 24.51 -46.32
CA GLY A 342 15.35 24.10 -46.55
C GLY A 342 15.55 23.40 -47.89
N LEU A 343 14.61 22.52 -48.25
CA LEU A 343 14.57 21.86 -49.55
C LEU A 343 14.43 22.88 -50.69
N PHE A 344 13.56 23.88 -50.54
CA PHE A 344 13.42 24.95 -51.54
C PHE A 344 14.73 25.72 -51.79
N VAL A 345 15.48 26.02 -50.72
CA VAL A 345 16.78 26.71 -50.83
C VAL A 345 17.84 25.83 -51.51
N ILE A 346 17.90 24.54 -51.17
CA ILE A 346 18.94 23.62 -51.68
C ILE A 346 18.69 23.25 -53.16
N SER A 347 17.44 22.98 -53.53
CA SER A 347 17.14 22.46 -54.87
C SER A 347 17.05 23.55 -55.95
N GLY A 348 16.91 24.84 -55.58
CA GLY A 348 16.88 25.99 -56.51
C GLY A 348 15.78 25.95 -57.58
N SER A 349 14.96 24.91 -57.58
CA SER A 349 13.92 24.54 -58.53
C SER A 349 12.76 23.94 -57.76
N SER A 350 11.54 24.03 -58.30
CA SER A 350 10.34 23.45 -57.70
C SER A 350 10.50 21.94 -57.56
N ILE A 351 10.82 21.48 -56.34
CA ILE A 351 10.90 20.06 -56.02
C ILE A 351 9.57 19.42 -56.32
N ASP A 352 9.61 18.29 -57.04
CA ASP A 352 8.42 17.49 -57.28
C ASP A 352 7.99 16.81 -55.98
N MET A 353 7.17 17.55 -55.21
CA MET A 353 6.52 17.07 -53.99
C MET A 353 5.54 15.92 -54.27
N ASN A 354 5.31 15.56 -55.54
CA ASN A 354 4.55 14.37 -55.92
C ASN A 354 5.40 13.11 -55.98
N SER A 355 6.73 13.20 -55.79
CA SER A 355 7.56 12.01 -55.65
C SER A 355 7.15 11.22 -54.41
N GLU A 356 6.68 9.98 -54.63
CA GLU A 356 6.25 9.05 -53.59
C GLU A 356 7.32 8.84 -52.50
N ARG A 357 8.60 8.87 -52.89
CA ARG A 357 9.74 8.75 -51.97
C ARG A 357 9.86 9.96 -51.04
N THR A 358 9.78 11.17 -51.58
CA THR A 358 9.87 12.41 -50.78
C THR A 358 8.71 12.49 -49.79
N CYS A 359 7.50 12.17 -50.24
CA CYS A 359 6.32 12.07 -49.38
C CYS A 359 6.54 11.08 -48.23
N SER A 360 6.93 9.84 -48.54
CA SER A 360 7.12 8.78 -47.54
C SER A 360 8.17 9.16 -46.49
N VAL A 361 9.27 9.79 -46.92
CA VAL A 361 10.32 10.27 -46.00
C VAL A 361 9.81 11.38 -45.10
N ILE A 362 9.06 12.36 -45.63
CA ILE A 362 8.48 13.45 -44.83
C ILE A 362 7.50 12.88 -43.79
N LEU A 363 6.64 11.93 -44.16
CA LEU A 363 5.70 11.30 -43.24
C LEU A 363 6.40 10.49 -42.15
N PHE A 364 7.44 9.74 -42.52
CA PHE A 364 8.26 8.99 -41.56
C PHE A 364 9.00 9.93 -40.58
N ILE A 365 9.59 11.03 -41.07
CA ILE A 365 10.22 12.03 -40.20
C ILE A 365 9.17 12.66 -39.29
N SER A 366 7.99 12.98 -39.80
CA SER A 366 6.88 13.55 -39.02
C SER A 366 6.45 12.62 -37.88
N PHE A 367 6.38 11.31 -38.15
CA PHE A 367 6.15 10.29 -37.14
C PHE A 367 7.26 10.26 -36.08
N LEU A 368 8.54 10.24 -36.49
CA LEU A 368 9.67 10.21 -35.57
C LEU A 368 9.74 11.45 -34.67
N VAL A 369 9.45 12.63 -35.23
CA VAL A 369 9.36 13.90 -34.49
C VAL A 369 8.24 13.85 -33.46
N GLY A 370 7.06 13.35 -33.84
CA GLY A 370 5.96 13.14 -32.90
C GLY A 370 6.29 12.11 -31.81
N PHE A 371 7.05 11.07 -32.15
CA PHE A 371 7.45 10.02 -31.22
C PHE A 371 8.50 10.47 -30.20
N SER A 372 9.50 11.24 -30.61
CA SER A 372 10.68 11.52 -29.80
C SER A 372 11.04 13.00 -29.76
N ASP A 373 10.85 13.63 -28.59
CA ASP A 373 11.28 15.01 -28.34
C ASP A 373 12.79 15.17 -28.52
N LYS A 374 13.56 14.14 -28.13
CA LYS A 374 15.01 14.13 -28.31
C LYS A 374 15.38 14.17 -29.78
N PHE A 375 14.64 13.43 -30.61
CA PHE A 375 14.86 13.44 -32.05
C PHE A 375 14.55 14.81 -32.63
N ALA A 376 13.40 15.40 -32.28
CA ALA A 376 13.04 16.73 -32.74
C ALA A 376 14.07 17.80 -32.34
N ASN A 377 14.52 17.80 -31.07
CA ASN A 377 15.56 18.71 -30.60
C ASN A 377 16.87 18.54 -31.38
N ASN A 378 17.26 17.31 -31.70
CA ASN A 378 18.44 17.04 -32.51
C ASN A 378 18.28 17.59 -33.94
N VAL A 379 17.10 17.44 -34.54
CA VAL A 379 16.78 18.00 -35.86
C VAL A 379 16.89 19.52 -35.81
N PHE A 380 16.23 20.19 -34.87
CA PHE A 380 16.32 21.66 -34.71
C PHE A 380 17.76 22.14 -34.52
N ASN A 381 18.51 21.50 -33.62
CA ASN A 381 19.90 21.88 -33.36
C ASN A 381 20.79 21.70 -34.58
N THR A 382 20.58 20.62 -35.35
CA THR A 382 21.34 20.37 -36.58
C THR A 382 21.09 21.45 -37.61
N PHE A 383 19.83 21.84 -37.80
CA PHE A 383 19.50 22.92 -38.72
C PHE A 383 20.03 24.28 -38.26
N VAL A 384 19.81 24.66 -37.00
CA VAL A 384 20.31 25.94 -36.46
C VAL A 384 21.82 26.04 -36.63
N LYS A 385 22.56 24.96 -36.34
CA LYS A 385 24.01 24.90 -36.53
C LYS A 385 24.42 25.08 -38.00
N ASN A 386 23.70 24.46 -38.93
CA ASN A 386 24.00 24.57 -40.36
C ASN A 386 23.76 26.00 -40.89
N TYR A 387 22.70 26.67 -40.42
CA TYR A 387 22.43 28.07 -40.76
C TYR A 387 23.48 29.03 -40.17
N SER A 388 23.83 28.88 -38.88
CA SER A 388 24.82 29.75 -38.24
C SER A 388 26.24 29.56 -38.81
N THR A 389 26.56 28.35 -39.31
CA THR A 389 27.86 28.07 -39.93
C THR A 389 27.97 28.72 -41.32
N SER A 390 26.88 28.74 -42.10
CA SER A 390 26.87 29.39 -43.43
C SER A 390 27.13 30.91 -43.35
N GLU A 391 26.63 31.56 -42.30
CA GLU A 391 26.81 32.99 -42.07
C GLU A 391 28.27 33.35 -41.73
N ASN A 392 28.94 32.54 -40.88
CA ASN A 392 30.35 32.74 -40.54
C ASN A 392 31.30 32.48 -41.72
N VAL A 393 30.99 31.53 -42.60
CA VAL A 393 31.81 31.26 -43.80
C VAL A 393 31.76 32.44 -44.78
N LYS A 394 30.60 33.08 -44.98
CA LYS A 394 30.47 34.29 -45.81
C LYS A 394 31.14 35.52 -45.20
N ALA A 395 31.13 35.66 -43.87
CA ALA A 395 31.80 36.76 -43.18
C ALA A 395 33.34 36.69 -43.29
N ASN A 396 33.91 35.49 -43.36
CA ASN A 396 35.36 35.30 -43.49
C ASN A 396 35.86 35.39 -44.95
N THR A 397 35.04 35.04 -45.95
CA THR A 397 35.39 35.22 -47.38
C THR A 397 35.27 36.67 -47.85
N SER A 398 34.55 37.52 -47.14
CA SER A 398 34.46 38.96 -47.42
C SER A 398 35.62 39.77 -46.82
N LYS A 399 36.50 39.14 -46.02
CA LYS A 399 37.64 39.78 -45.34
C LYS A 399 39.01 39.40 -45.93
N GLU A 400 39.08 38.87 -47.15
CA GLU A 400 40.34 38.89 -47.92
C GLU A 400 40.38 40.17 -48.78
N PRO A 401 41.04 41.25 -48.30
CA PRO A 401 41.33 42.38 -49.16
C PRO A 401 42.51 42.04 -50.05
N LEU A 402 42.32 42.30 -51.34
CA LEU A 402 43.31 42.74 -52.31
C LEU A 402 44.60 43.30 -51.66
N GLN A 403 45.59 42.44 -51.45
CA GLN A 403 46.99 42.81 -51.29
C GLN A 403 47.78 41.92 -52.26
N ASN A 404 47.84 42.36 -53.51
CA ASN A 404 48.90 42.09 -54.50
C ASN A 404 48.43 42.63 -55.86
N ILE A 405 48.52 43.95 -56.04
CA ILE A 405 48.79 44.60 -57.33
C ILE A 405 49.87 45.64 -57.06
#